data_AF-A0A3L9XZV3-F1
#
_entry.id   AF-A0A3L9XZV3-F1
#
_cell.length_a   1.000
_cell.length_b   1.000
_cell.length_c   1.000
_cell.angle_alpha   90.00
_cell.angle_beta   90.00
_cell.angle_gamma   90.00
#
_symmetry.space_group_name_H-M   'P 1'
#
loop_
_entity.id
_entity.type
_entity.pdbx_description
1 polymer ?
#
loop_
_entity_poly.entity_id
_entity_poly.type
_entity_poly.pdbx_seq_one_letter_code
_entity_poly.pdbx_strand_id
1 'polypeptide(L)'
;MDQIAALEGRLAAALDRIAAGVTALQSQTGAAEDMDAAAAALEAAEARATELAARLAEAEGAGGEALAETQAALAAEQAANAELTEQVRALEASRQASRDELARAASAHDGHLDEMKAELEQARGTIEELRGKVAEADTASSADAGDPADKDRIAQLENEVEILRRRVKRLRSESHAAMAARDEAQDALDELRASDSDGAAMPEAALRAELRKLRLANAELVATSEEMRRNAAAGDAVDADLLNAALAAELLALKAERAADAAEMQDIVDELTPLVSGDKANA
;
A
#
# COMPACT_ATOMS: atom_id res chain seq x y z
N MET A 1 -51.92 -73.70 99.22
CA MET A 1 -52.15 -73.28 97.82
C MET A 1 -52.12 -71.75 97.68
N ASP A 2 -52.69 -70.99 98.61
CA ASP A 2 -52.78 -69.51 98.53
C ASP A 2 -51.44 -68.76 98.50
N GLN A 3 -50.40 -69.26 99.18
CA GLN A 3 -49.07 -68.63 99.16
C GLN A 3 -48.38 -68.75 97.79
N ILE A 4 -48.67 -69.80 97.02
CA ILE A 4 -48.11 -70.01 95.68
C ILE A 4 -48.78 -69.03 94.70
N ALA A 5 -50.10 -68.89 94.74
CA ALA A 5 -50.84 -67.92 93.92
C ALA A 5 -50.43 -66.46 94.23
N ALA A 6 -50.16 -66.13 95.50
CA ALA A 6 -49.66 -64.81 95.89
C ALA A 6 -48.23 -64.54 95.40
N LEU A 7 -47.38 -65.58 95.35
CA LEU A 7 -46.03 -65.48 94.79
C LEU A 7 -46.07 -65.36 93.27
N GLU A 8 -46.93 -66.11 92.59
CA GLU A 8 -47.13 -66.03 91.14
C GLU A 8 -47.64 -64.65 90.70
N GLY A 9 -48.61 -64.07 91.41
CA GLY A 9 -49.09 -62.72 91.14
C GLY A 9 -48.02 -61.64 91.37
N ARG A 10 -47.16 -61.82 92.38
CA ARG A 10 -45.99 -60.95 92.60
C ARG A 10 -44.92 -61.14 91.53
N LEU A 11 -44.71 -62.37 91.06
CA LEU A 11 -43.75 -62.67 90.00
C LEU A 11 -44.23 -62.08 88.67
N ALA A 12 -45.50 -62.23 88.33
CA ALA A 12 -46.12 -61.62 87.15
C ALA A 12 -46.02 -60.08 87.19
N ALA A 13 -46.36 -59.46 88.32
CA ALA A 13 -46.21 -58.02 88.50
C ALA A 13 -44.74 -57.54 88.46
N ALA A 14 -43.79 -58.37 88.90
CA ALA A 14 -42.37 -58.09 88.80
C ALA A 14 -41.88 -58.23 87.35
N LEU A 15 -42.31 -59.27 86.63
CA LEU A 15 -41.99 -59.50 85.22
C LEU A 15 -42.57 -58.41 84.32
N ASP A 16 -43.81 -57.95 84.54
CA ASP A 16 -44.41 -56.84 83.80
C ASP A 16 -43.64 -55.53 84.03
N ARG A 17 -43.17 -55.29 85.27
CA ARG A 17 -42.38 -54.11 85.60
C ARG A 17 -40.98 -54.17 85.00
N ILE A 18 -40.37 -55.36 84.92
CA ILE A 18 -39.11 -55.59 84.21
C ILE A 18 -39.31 -55.41 82.71
N ALA A 19 -40.38 -55.95 82.13
CA ALA A 19 -40.69 -55.79 80.70
C ALA A 19 -40.89 -54.31 80.34
N ALA A 20 -41.69 -53.57 81.11
CA ALA A 20 -41.87 -52.13 80.93
C ALA A 20 -40.55 -51.35 81.12
N GLY A 21 -39.72 -51.76 82.08
CA GLY A 21 -38.38 -51.21 82.29
C GLY A 21 -37.42 -51.47 81.13
N VAL A 22 -37.46 -52.66 80.53
CA VAL A 22 -36.66 -53.04 79.35
C VAL A 22 -37.12 -52.26 78.13
N THR A 23 -38.42 -52.07 77.92
CA THR A 23 -38.94 -51.24 76.81
C THR A 23 -38.59 -49.76 76.98
N ALA A 24 -38.65 -49.22 78.21
CA ALA A 24 -38.21 -47.86 78.52
C ALA A 24 -36.69 -47.69 78.34
N LEU A 25 -35.91 -48.71 78.69
CA LEU A 25 -34.46 -48.71 78.48
C LEU A 25 -34.15 -48.78 76.99
N GLN A 26 -34.76 -49.69 76.22
CA GLN A 26 -34.59 -49.81 74.77
C GLN A 26 -34.97 -48.54 74.01
N SER A 27 -36.02 -47.82 74.44
CA SER A 27 -36.38 -46.53 73.85
C SER A 27 -35.43 -45.41 74.25
N GLN A 28 -34.85 -45.43 75.46
CA GLN A 28 -33.74 -44.56 75.82
C GLN A 28 -32.47 -44.87 75.01
N THR A 29 -32.15 -46.15 74.77
CA THR A 29 -31.00 -46.53 73.94
C THR A 29 -31.22 -46.10 72.49
N GLY A 30 -32.41 -46.30 71.93
CA GLY A 30 -32.74 -45.82 70.58
C GLY A 30 -32.69 -44.29 70.46
N ALA A 31 -33.18 -43.56 71.46
CA ALA A 31 -33.06 -42.09 71.48
C ALA A 31 -31.61 -41.60 71.64
N ALA A 32 -30.78 -42.35 72.37
CA ALA A 32 -29.34 -42.07 72.48
C ALA A 32 -28.60 -42.38 71.17
N GLU A 33 -28.92 -43.51 70.51
CA GLU A 33 -28.39 -43.88 69.19
C GLU A 33 -28.81 -42.88 68.10
N ASP A 34 -30.05 -42.38 68.13
CA ASP A 34 -30.54 -41.33 67.22
C ASP A 34 -29.84 -39.98 67.47
N MET A 35 -29.55 -39.63 68.73
CA MET A 35 -28.77 -38.43 69.06
C MET A 35 -27.32 -38.55 68.62
N ASP A 36 -26.69 -39.72 68.78
CA ASP A 36 -25.33 -39.98 68.31
C ASP A 36 -25.26 -39.96 66.77
N ALA A 37 -26.27 -40.51 66.08
CA ALA A 37 -26.38 -40.44 64.62
C ALA A 37 -26.57 -39.01 64.11
N ALA A 38 -27.38 -38.19 64.80
CA ALA A 38 -27.57 -36.78 64.49
C ALA A 38 -26.29 -35.96 64.73
N ALA A 39 -25.55 -36.25 65.81
CA ALA A 39 -24.26 -35.61 66.09
C ALA A 39 -23.22 -35.95 65.00
N ALA A 40 -23.12 -37.22 64.60
CA ALA A 40 -22.25 -37.64 63.50
C ALA A 40 -22.64 -37.02 62.15
N ALA A 41 -23.94 -36.84 61.88
CA ALA A 41 -24.41 -36.18 60.68
C ALA A 41 -24.10 -34.67 60.67
N LEU A 42 -24.18 -34.00 61.82
CA LEU A 42 -23.79 -32.61 61.99
C LEU A 42 -22.28 -32.43 61.77
N GLU A 43 -21.46 -33.28 62.40
CA GLU A 43 -19.99 -33.27 62.22
C GLU A 43 -19.60 -33.50 60.75
N ALA A 44 -20.27 -34.44 60.07
CA ALA A 44 -20.08 -34.67 58.63
C ALA A 44 -20.53 -33.48 57.77
N ALA A 45 -21.59 -32.77 58.16
CA ALA A 45 -22.06 -31.58 57.46
C ALA A 45 -21.10 -30.39 57.65
N GLU A 46 -20.55 -30.20 58.85
CA GLU A 46 -19.53 -29.19 59.15
C GLU A 46 -18.23 -29.47 58.39
N ALA A 47 -17.80 -30.74 58.31
CA ALA A 47 -16.65 -31.15 57.50
C ALA A 47 -16.87 -30.85 56.00
N ARG A 48 -18.07 -31.10 55.46
CA ARG A 48 -18.40 -30.74 54.08
C ARG A 48 -18.47 -29.23 53.87
N ALA A 49 -18.97 -28.47 54.84
CA ALA A 49 -19.03 -27.02 54.77
C ALA A 49 -17.63 -26.40 54.76
N THR A 50 -16.70 -26.91 55.56
CA THR A 50 -15.30 -26.47 55.57
C THR A 50 -14.58 -26.81 54.25
N GLU A 51 -14.79 -28.02 53.70
CA GLU A 51 -14.26 -28.40 52.39
C GLU A 51 -14.80 -27.50 51.26
N LEU A 52 -16.11 -27.24 51.24
CA LEU A 52 -16.73 -26.36 50.25
C LEU A 52 -16.22 -24.92 50.37
N ALA A 53 -16.05 -24.40 51.59
CA ALA A 53 -15.47 -23.07 51.82
C ALA A 53 -14.02 -23.00 51.30
N ALA A 54 -13.22 -24.04 51.52
CA ALA A 54 -11.86 -24.11 51.00
C ALA A 54 -11.82 -24.13 49.46
N ARG A 55 -12.69 -24.94 48.81
CA ARG A 55 -12.80 -24.98 47.34
C ARG A 55 -13.28 -23.66 46.75
N LEU A 56 -14.18 -22.97 47.44
CA LEU A 56 -14.71 -21.68 46.98
C LEU A 56 -13.65 -20.60 47.08
N ALA A 57 -12.87 -20.57 48.17
CA ALA A 57 -11.72 -19.68 48.31
C ALA A 57 -10.62 -19.96 47.26
N GLU A 58 -10.35 -21.23 46.96
CA GLU A 58 -9.40 -21.63 45.91
C GLU A 58 -9.89 -21.21 44.51
N ALA A 59 -11.18 -21.41 44.21
CA ALA A 59 -11.77 -21.00 42.93
C ALA A 59 -11.83 -19.47 42.76
N GLU A 60 -12.14 -18.72 43.82
CA GLU A 60 -12.11 -17.26 43.82
C GLU A 60 -10.68 -16.72 43.66
N GLY A 61 -9.69 -17.35 44.32
CA GLY A 61 -8.28 -17.02 44.16
C GLY A 61 -7.78 -17.28 42.74
N ALA A 62 -8.01 -18.48 42.22
CA ALA A 62 -7.63 -18.87 40.87
C ALA A 62 -8.34 -18.04 39.79
N GLY A 63 -9.63 -17.73 39.99
CA GLY A 63 -10.41 -16.86 39.11
C GLY A 63 -9.90 -15.41 39.12
N GLY A 64 -9.51 -14.90 40.30
CA GLY A 64 -8.91 -13.58 40.46
C GLY A 64 -7.54 -13.47 39.78
N GLU A 65 -6.69 -14.49 39.91
CA GLU A 65 -5.40 -14.56 39.22
C GLU A 65 -5.55 -14.62 37.71
N ALA A 66 -6.43 -15.47 37.17
CA ALA A 66 -6.69 -15.55 35.73
C ALA A 66 -7.30 -14.25 35.17
N LEU A 67 -8.17 -13.58 35.93
CA LEU A 67 -8.70 -12.27 35.54
C LEU A 67 -7.60 -11.19 35.52
N ALA A 68 -6.70 -11.19 36.50
CA ALA A 68 -5.57 -10.27 36.53
C ALA A 68 -4.60 -10.51 35.36
N GLU A 69 -4.31 -11.77 35.03
CA GLU A 69 -3.46 -12.15 33.90
C GLU A 69 -4.07 -11.71 32.56
N THR A 70 -5.36 -11.96 32.34
CA THR A 70 -6.06 -11.55 31.11
C THR A 70 -6.16 -10.02 30.97
N GLN A 71 -6.36 -9.29 32.08
CA GLN A 71 -6.33 -7.83 32.08
C GLN A 71 -4.92 -7.29 31.75
N ALA A 72 -3.87 -7.90 32.29
CA ALA A 72 -2.49 -7.53 31.97
C ALA A 72 -2.17 -7.79 30.50
N ALA A 73 -2.58 -8.94 29.95
CA ALA A 73 -2.40 -9.27 28.53
C ALA A 73 -3.17 -8.29 27.62
N LEU A 74 -4.42 -7.96 27.96
CA LEU A 74 -5.21 -6.97 27.21
C LEU A 74 -4.55 -5.59 27.23
N ALA A 75 -4.04 -5.14 28.39
CA ALA A 75 -3.35 -3.87 28.50
C ALA A 75 -2.05 -3.83 27.66
N ALA A 76 -1.30 -4.95 27.63
CA ALA A 76 -0.11 -5.09 26.80
C ALA A 76 -0.45 -5.03 25.30
N GLU A 77 -1.49 -5.74 24.87
CA GLU A 77 -1.98 -5.71 23.48
C GLU A 77 -2.49 -4.31 23.09
N GLN A 78 -3.20 -3.62 23.98
CA GLN A 78 -3.64 -2.24 23.73
C GLN A 78 -2.46 -1.28 23.58
N ALA A 79 -1.41 -1.44 24.38
CA ALA A 79 -0.18 -0.66 24.25
C ALA A 79 0.54 -0.96 22.93
N ALA A 80 0.68 -2.23 22.56
CA ALA A 80 1.29 -2.64 21.28
C ALA A 80 0.50 -2.12 20.07
N ASN A 81 -0.84 -2.20 20.12
CA ASN A 81 -1.69 -1.65 19.07
C ASN A 81 -1.60 -0.13 18.95
N ALA A 82 -1.48 0.58 20.08
CA ALA A 82 -1.27 2.02 20.08
C ALA A 82 0.08 2.40 19.43
N GLU A 83 1.15 1.68 19.78
CA GLU A 83 2.48 1.86 19.17
C GLU A 83 2.46 1.56 17.67
N LEU A 84 1.87 0.45 17.24
CA LEU A 84 1.72 0.10 15.82
C LEU A 84 0.90 1.16 15.07
N THR A 85 -0.17 1.68 15.68
CA THR A 85 -0.97 2.76 15.07
C THR A 85 -0.14 4.03 14.87
N GLU A 86 0.72 4.37 15.84
CA GLU A 86 1.63 5.50 15.70
C GLU A 86 2.69 5.26 14.63
N GLN A 87 3.27 4.05 14.58
CA GLN A 87 4.24 3.66 13.55
C GLN A 87 3.64 3.70 12.15
N VAL A 88 2.41 3.20 11.96
CA VAL A 88 1.69 3.26 10.68
C VAL A 88 1.46 4.71 10.26
N ARG A 89 0.98 5.58 11.17
CA ARG A 89 0.80 7.00 10.87
C ARG A 89 2.12 7.70 10.51
N ALA A 90 3.20 7.38 11.20
CA ALA A 90 4.53 7.93 10.91
C ALA A 90 5.04 7.46 9.53
N LEU A 91 4.81 6.19 9.19
CA LEU A 91 5.18 5.62 7.90
C LEU A 91 4.34 6.20 6.76
N GLU A 92 3.03 6.37 6.94
CA GLU A 92 2.14 7.05 6.00
C GLU A 92 2.56 8.51 5.78
N ALA A 93 2.87 9.25 6.85
CA ALA A 93 3.36 10.63 6.76
C ALA A 93 4.69 10.72 5.99
N SER A 94 5.61 9.78 6.22
CA SER A 94 6.87 9.69 5.49
C SER A 94 6.66 9.39 4.00
N ARG A 95 5.80 8.41 3.68
CA ARG A 95 5.44 8.08 2.28
C ARG A 95 4.78 9.26 1.57
N GLN A 96 3.89 9.97 2.25
CA GLN A 96 3.26 11.16 1.70
C GLN A 96 4.27 12.28 1.43
N ALA A 97 5.22 12.52 2.33
CA ALA A 97 6.27 13.51 2.13
C ALA A 97 7.15 13.19 0.90
N SER A 98 7.55 11.91 0.72
CA SER A 98 8.31 11.47 -0.44
C SER A 98 7.55 11.68 -1.76
N ARG A 99 6.23 11.43 -1.77
CA ARG A 99 5.38 11.71 -2.93
C ARG A 99 5.30 13.19 -3.26
N ASP A 100 5.10 14.02 -2.24
CA ASP A 100 5.00 15.46 -2.43
C ASP A 100 6.33 16.04 -2.94
N GLU A 101 7.46 15.45 -2.56
CA GLU A 101 8.77 15.80 -3.09
C GLU A 101 8.93 15.40 -4.57
N LEU A 102 8.63 14.15 -4.93
CA LEU A 102 8.70 13.69 -6.32
C LEU A 102 7.71 14.44 -7.23
N ALA A 103 6.51 14.77 -6.73
CA ALA A 103 5.53 15.56 -7.47
C ALA A 103 6.04 16.98 -7.73
N ARG A 104 6.70 17.60 -6.74
CA ARG A 104 7.37 18.89 -6.92
C ARG A 104 8.51 18.79 -7.92
N ALA A 105 9.35 17.76 -7.84
CA ALA A 105 10.43 17.54 -8.80
C ALA A 105 9.91 17.38 -10.24
N ALA A 106 8.88 16.54 -10.44
CA ALA A 106 8.25 16.37 -11.75
C ALA A 106 7.70 17.71 -12.31
N SER A 107 7.01 18.49 -11.48
CA SER A 107 6.50 19.81 -11.89
C SER A 107 7.61 20.82 -12.22
N ALA A 108 8.73 20.77 -11.50
CA ALA A 108 9.88 21.62 -11.76
C ALA A 108 10.56 21.25 -13.09
N HIS A 109 10.69 19.95 -13.37
CA HIS A 109 11.21 19.48 -14.65
C HIS A 109 10.27 19.83 -15.82
N ASP A 110 8.95 19.72 -15.64
CA ASP A 110 7.98 20.19 -16.65
C ASP A 110 8.18 21.68 -16.97
N GLY A 111 8.33 22.53 -15.95
CA GLY A 111 8.60 23.97 -16.15
C GLY A 111 9.93 24.23 -16.88
N HIS A 112 11.00 23.52 -16.51
CA HIS A 112 12.30 23.66 -17.18
C HIS A 112 12.26 23.18 -18.64
N LEU A 113 11.46 22.15 -18.94
CA LEU A 113 11.24 21.68 -20.30
C LEU A 113 10.53 22.70 -21.16
N ASP A 114 9.55 23.40 -20.62
CA ASP A 114 8.84 24.46 -21.35
C ASP A 114 9.76 25.66 -21.64
N GLU A 115 10.62 26.03 -20.68
CA GLU A 115 11.67 27.05 -20.89
C GLU A 115 12.66 26.64 -21.99
N MET A 116 13.22 25.43 -21.89
CA MET A 116 14.15 24.88 -22.89
C MET A 116 13.51 24.82 -24.29
N LYS A 117 12.25 24.41 -24.40
CA LYS A 117 11.50 24.39 -25.67
C LYS A 117 11.31 25.79 -26.24
N ALA A 118 10.96 26.76 -25.41
CA ALA A 118 10.83 28.15 -25.83
C ALA A 118 12.16 28.73 -26.34
N GLU A 119 13.28 28.45 -25.65
CA GLU A 119 14.62 28.84 -26.09
C GLU A 119 14.99 28.20 -27.43
N LEU A 120 14.66 26.92 -27.60
CA LEU A 120 14.94 26.16 -28.81
C LEU A 120 14.15 26.73 -30.01
N GLU A 121 12.86 27.03 -29.84
CA GLU A 121 12.06 27.68 -30.88
C GLU A 121 12.55 29.09 -31.21
N GLN A 122 12.93 29.88 -30.19
CA GLN A 122 13.53 31.19 -30.42
C GLN A 122 14.83 31.09 -31.23
N ALA A 123 15.73 30.16 -30.87
CA ALA A 123 16.99 29.94 -31.58
C ALA A 123 16.77 29.42 -33.01
N ARG A 124 15.72 28.62 -33.25
CA ARG A 124 15.32 28.20 -34.59
C ARG A 124 14.85 29.40 -35.43
N GLY A 125 14.01 30.26 -34.86
CA GLY A 125 13.52 31.47 -35.54
C GLY A 125 14.64 32.44 -35.92
N THR A 126 15.63 32.64 -35.04
CA THR A 126 16.77 33.51 -35.36
C THR A 126 17.65 32.94 -36.47
N ILE A 127 17.83 31.61 -36.53
CA ILE A 127 18.52 30.95 -37.65
C ILE A 127 17.81 31.22 -38.97
N GLU A 128 16.47 31.10 -39.00
CA GLU A 128 15.68 31.37 -40.20
C GLU A 128 15.80 32.83 -40.65
N GLU A 129 15.72 33.77 -39.71
CA GLU A 129 15.88 35.21 -40.00
C GLU A 129 17.29 35.53 -40.53
N LEU A 130 18.34 35.02 -39.90
CA LEU A 130 19.72 35.25 -40.34
C LEU A 130 19.97 34.65 -41.72
N ARG A 131 19.40 33.47 -42.02
CA ARG A 131 19.46 32.88 -43.37
C ARG A 131 18.76 33.74 -44.42
N GLY A 132 17.59 34.30 -44.09
CA GLY A 132 16.92 35.27 -44.96
C GLY A 132 17.84 36.44 -45.30
N LYS A 133 18.53 36.98 -44.29
CA LYS A 133 19.52 38.07 -44.46
C LYS A 133 20.73 37.64 -45.29
N VAL A 134 21.22 36.40 -45.14
CA VAL A 134 22.30 35.85 -45.99
C VAL A 134 21.85 35.79 -47.44
N ALA A 135 20.66 35.24 -47.71
CA ALA A 135 20.13 35.16 -49.07
C ALA A 135 19.91 36.55 -49.71
N GLU A 136 19.39 37.52 -48.95
CA GLU A 136 19.25 38.90 -49.41
C GLU A 136 20.63 39.53 -49.73
N ALA A 137 21.61 39.36 -48.84
CA ALA A 137 22.98 39.85 -49.06
C ALA A 137 23.67 39.18 -50.26
N ASP A 138 23.48 37.87 -50.45
CA ASP A 138 23.99 37.12 -51.60
C ASP A 138 23.40 37.62 -52.91
N THR A 139 22.07 37.86 -52.95
CA THR A 139 21.42 38.39 -54.15
C THR A 139 21.90 39.81 -54.50
N ALA A 140 22.09 40.67 -53.49
CA ALA A 140 22.64 42.01 -53.67
C ALA A 140 24.10 41.98 -54.16
N SER A 141 24.93 41.12 -53.57
CA SER A 141 26.35 40.93 -53.94
C SER A 141 26.54 40.34 -55.35
N SER A 142 25.53 39.64 -55.89
CA SER A 142 25.54 39.12 -57.26
C SER A 142 25.16 40.16 -58.33
N ALA A 143 24.49 41.24 -57.94
CA ALA A 143 23.98 42.28 -58.84
C ALA A 143 24.96 43.46 -59.01
N ASP A 144 25.74 43.77 -57.98
CA ASP A 144 26.89 44.66 -58.05
C ASP A 144 28.18 43.80 -58.14
N ALA A 145 29.29 44.29 -58.66
CA ALA A 145 30.50 43.48 -58.85
C ALA A 145 31.20 43.15 -57.50
N GLY A 146 30.56 42.34 -56.64
CA GLY A 146 31.07 41.71 -55.43
C GLY A 146 31.95 42.61 -54.56
N ASP A 147 31.36 43.63 -53.92
CA ASP A 147 32.05 44.45 -52.92
C ASP A 147 32.65 43.53 -51.82
N PRO A 148 33.96 43.60 -51.53
CA PRO A 148 34.57 42.85 -50.43
C PRO A 148 33.84 43.05 -49.09
N ALA A 149 33.21 44.20 -48.85
CA ALA A 149 32.44 44.44 -47.63
C ALA A 149 31.20 43.52 -47.51
N ASP A 150 30.52 43.21 -48.62
CA ASP A 150 29.35 42.33 -48.63
C ASP A 150 29.75 40.87 -48.38
N LYS A 151 30.89 40.44 -48.94
CA LYS A 151 31.44 39.10 -48.70
C LYS A 151 31.83 38.89 -47.24
N ASP A 152 32.46 39.90 -46.63
CA ASP A 152 32.78 39.87 -45.20
C ASP A 152 31.51 39.82 -44.34
N ARG A 153 30.44 40.51 -44.76
CA ARG A 153 29.15 40.49 -44.06
C ARG A 153 28.45 39.14 -44.17
N ILE A 154 28.44 38.52 -45.36
CA ILE A 154 27.90 37.17 -45.59
C ILE A 154 28.64 36.17 -44.70
N ALA A 155 29.98 36.20 -44.71
CA ALA A 155 30.80 35.31 -43.87
C ALA A 155 30.52 35.48 -42.36
N GLN A 156 30.25 36.70 -41.88
CA GLN A 156 29.85 36.93 -40.49
C GLN A 156 28.51 36.30 -40.15
N LEU A 157 27.50 36.48 -41.01
CA LEU A 157 26.16 35.92 -40.81
C LEU A 157 26.18 34.38 -40.86
N GLU A 158 26.96 33.79 -41.76
CA GLU A 158 27.16 32.35 -41.83
C GLU A 158 27.79 31.79 -40.54
N ASN A 159 28.81 32.47 -40.00
CA ASN A 159 29.41 32.11 -38.71
C ASN A 159 28.39 32.18 -37.56
N GLU A 160 27.53 33.20 -37.53
CA GLU A 160 26.48 33.34 -36.52
C GLU A 160 25.42 32.23 -36.62
N VAL A 161 25.00 31.87 -37.85
CA VAL A 161 24.12 30.73 -38.12
C VAL A 161 24.76 29.42 -37.64
N GLU A 162 26.07 29.23 -37.85
CA GLU A 162 26.76 28.02 -37.38
C GLU A 162 26.79 27.94 -35.85
N ILE A 163 27.07 29.05 -35.16
CA ILE A 163 27.05 29.13 -33.69
C ILE A 163 25.66 28.78 -33.15
N LEU A 164 24.61 29.34 -33.73
CA LEU A 164 23.23 29.07 -33.32
C LEU A 164 22.83 27.62 -33.60
N ARG A 165 23.22 27.03 -34.73
CA ARG A 165 23.01 25.60 -35.02
C ARG A 165 23.66 24.72 -33.94
N ARG A 166 24.89 25.02 -33.51
CA ARG A 166 25.55 24.30 -32.40
C ARG A 166 24.80 24.48 -31.07
N ARG A 167 24.28 25.69 -30.78
CA ARG A 167 23.45 25.93 -29.59
C ARG A 167 22.15 25.12 -29.63
N VAL A 168 21.46 25.09 -30.76
CA VAL A 168 20.23 24.30 -30.96
C VAL A 168 20.50 22.80 -30.72
N LYS A 169 21.62 22.27 -31.23
CA LYS A 169 22.02 20.87 -30.96
C LYS A 169 22.21 20.61 -29.46
N ARG A 170 22.81 21.56 -28.73
CA ARG A 170 23.00 21.45 -27.28
C ARG A 170 21.67 21.51 -26.52
N LEU A 171 20.85 22.53 -26.79
CA LEU A 171 19.53 22.70 -26.16
C LEU A 171 18.62 21.49 -26.39
N ARG A 172 18.73 20.84 -27.55
CA ARG A 172 18.06 19.55 -27.77
C ARG A 172 18.54 18.49 -26.82
N SER A 173 19.86 18.26 -26.75
CA SER A 173 20.41 17.25 -25.85
C SER A 173 20.01 17.50 -24.39
N GLU A 174 20.02 18.77 -23.96
CA GLU A 174 19.60 19.17 -22.61
C GLU A 174 18.10 18.95 -22.40
N SER A 175 17.27 19.29 -23.38
CA SER A 175 15.83 19.02 -23.36
C SER A 175 15.52 17.52 -23.29
N HIS A 176 16.23 16.67 -24.05
CA HIS A 176 16.02 15.21 -23.98
C HIS A 176 16.45 14.64 -22.62
N ALA A 177 17.55 15.12 -22.06
CA ALA A 177 17.99 14.72 -20.72
C ALA A 177 16.97 15.15 -19.64
N ALA A 178 16.41 16.36 -19.75
CA ALA A 178 15.37 16.83 -18.86
C ALA A 178 14.06 16.04 -19.01
N MET A 179 13.68 15.62 -20.23
CA MET A 179 12.53 14.74 -20.46
C MET A 179 12.71 13.39 -19.79
N ALA A 180 13.89 12.77 -19.92
CA ALA A 180 14.20 11.51 -19.27
C ALA A 180 14.14 11.60 -17.74
N ALA A 181 14.70 12.67 -17.15
CA ALA A 181 14.66 12.88 -15.69
C ALA A 181 13.21 13.12 -15.18
N ARG A 182 12.40 13.84 -15.96
CA ARG A 182 10.98 14.06 -15.67
C ARG A 182 10.21 12.75 -15.68
N ASP A 183 10.44 11.90 -16.67
CA ASP A 183 9.74 10.61 -16.78
C ASP A 183 10.17 9.64 -15.67
N GLU A 184 11.46 9.62 -15.31
CA GLU A 184 11.95 8.85 -14.16
C GLU A 184 11.27 9.28 -12.85
N ALA A 185 11.14 10.59 -12.61
CA ALA A 185 10.43 11.12 -11.44
C ALA A 185 8.94 10.74 -11.44
N GLN A 186 8.30 10.67 -12.61
CA GLN A 186 6.90 10.27 -12.74
C GLN A 186 6.67 8.77 -12.59
N ASP A 187 7.56 7.95 -13.11
CA ASP A 187 7.48 6.50 -12.94
C ASP A 187 7.68 6.13 -11.46
N ALA A 188 8.60 6.81 -10.76
CA ALA A 188 8.76 6.66 -9.31
C ALA A 188 7.49 7.07 -8.53
N LEU A 189 6.77 8.12 -8.97
CA LEU A 189 5.49 8.51 -8.38
C LEU A 189 4.42 7.45 -8.56
N ASP A 190 4.33 6.88 -9.76
CA ASP A 190 3.32 5.88 -10.08
C ASP A 190 3.61 4.55 -9.38
N GLU A 191 4.87 4.15 -9.23
CA GLU A 191 5.25 2.99 -8.43
C GLU A 191 4.86 3.18 -6.95
N LEU A 192 5.15 4.34 -6.38
CA LEU A 192 4.73 4.66 -5.02
C LEU A 192 3.21 4.65 -4.88
N ARG A 193 2.45 5.16 -5.86
CA ARG A 193 0.98 5.12 -5.84
C ARG A 193 0.44 3.70 -5.94
N ALA A 194 1.03 2.89 -6.81
CA ALA A 194 0.64 1.51 -7.01
C ALA A 194 0.91 0.66 -5.74
N SER A 195 2.02 0.94 -5.04
CA SER A 195 2.35 0.28 -3.77
C SER A 195 1.39 0.57 -2.60
N ASP A 196 0.53 1.58 -2.72
CA ASP A 196 -0.52 1.89 -1.74
C ASP A 196 -1.91 1.39 -2.17
N SER A 197 -2.07 0.97 -3.43
CA SER A 197 -3.30 0.37 -3.92
C SER A 197 -3.31 -1.13 -3.66
N ASP A 198 -4.42 -1.67 -3.14
CA ASP A 198 -4.62 -3.11 -2.93
C ASP A 198 -4.68 -3.87 -4.27
N GLY A 199 -3.53 -4.15 -4.89
CA GLY A 199 -3.30 -5.13 -5.97
C GLY A 199 -3.99 -4.90 -7.33
N ALA A 200 -5.24 -4.45 -7.34
CA ALA A 200 -6.11 -4.30 -8.51
C ALA A 200 -5.77 -3.08 -9.39
N ALA A 201 -4.99 -2.10 -8.88
CA ALA A 201 -4.60 -0.92 -9.67
C ALA A 201 -3.22 -1.05 -10.34
N MET A 202 -2.50 -2.16 -10.12
CA MET A 202 -1.22 -2.43 -10.79
C MET A 202 -1.34 -2.50 -12.32
N PRO A 203 -2.30 -3.24 -12.93
CA PRO A 203 -2.44 -3.28 -14.39
C PRO A 203 -2.86 -1.93 -14.98
N GLU A 204 -3.74 -1.20 -14.29
CA GLU A 204 -4.18 0.13 -14.74
C GLU A 204 -3.04 1.18 -14.66
N ALA A 205 -2.18 1.10 -13.63
CA ALA A 205 -0.99 1.95 -13.52
C ALA A 205 0.02 1.65 -14.64
N ALA A 206 0.25 0.37 -14.95
CA ALA A 206 1.12 -0.04 -16.05
C ALA A 206 0.60 0.45 -17.41
N LEU A 207 -0.70 0.29 -17.69
CA LEU A 207 -1.32 0.80 -18.91
C LEU A 207 -1.20 2.32 -19.02
N ARG A 208 -1.46 3.07 -17.94
CA ARG A 208 -1.29 4.53 -17.91
C ARG A 208 0.15 4.93 -18.23
N ALA A 209 1.14 4.21 -17.69
CA ALA A 209 2.55 4.47 -17.97
C ALA A 209 2.90 4.24 -19.46
N GLU A 210 2.46 3.13 -20.04
CA GLU A 210 2.70 2.83 -21.46
C GLU A 210 1.99 3.83 -22.39
N LEU A 211 0.75 4.25 -22.07
CA LEU A 211 0.05 5.28 -22.82
C LEU A 211 0.73 6.66 -22.74
N ARG A 212 1.43 6.99 -21.65
CA ARG A 212 2.24 8.22 -21.58
C ARG A 212 3.47 8.11 -22.47
N LYS A 213 4.21 7.00 -22.39
CA LYS A 213 5.38 6.75 -23.26
C LYS A 213 4.99 6.84 -24.74
N LEU A 214 3.86 6.27 -25.13
CA LEU A 214 3.34 6.35 -26.50
C LEU A 214 3.04 7.79 -26.93
N ARG A 215 2.39 8.59 -26.07
CA ARG A 215 2.10 10.01 -26.37
C ARG A 215 3.38 10.82 -26.53
N LEU A 216 4.38 10.59 -25.68
CA LEU A 216 5.66 11.29 -25.73
C LEU A 216 6.45 10.93 -26.99
N ALA A 217 6.61 9.63 -27.27
CA ALA A 217 7.33 9.15 -28.46
C ALA A 217 6.69 9.66 -29.76
N ASN A 218 5.36 9.73 -29.82
CA ASN A 218 4.66 10.34 -30.95
C ASN A 218 4.89 11.86 -31.06
N ALA A 219 4.89 12.59 -29.94
CA ALA A 219 5.20 14.02 -29.95
C ALA A 219 6.63 14.28 -30.44
N GLU A 220 7.59 13.45 -30.04
CA GLU A 220 8.98 13.52 -30.49
C GLU A 220 9.12 13.19 -31.99
N LEU A 221 8.42 12.16 -32.48
CA LEU A 221 8.37 11.82 -33.90
C LEU A 221 7.82 12.99 -34.75
N VAL A 222 6.74 13.63 -34.29
CA VAL A 222 6.15 14.78 -34.99
C VAL A 222 7.14 15.95 -35.02
N ALA A 223 7.76 16.28 -33.88
CA ALA A 223 8.71 17.38 -33.78
C ALA A 223 9.95 17.17 -34.66
N THR A 224 10.54 15.97 -34.63
CA THR A 224 11.70 15.62 -35.47
C THR A 224 11.34 15.60 -36.95
N SER A 225 10.15 15.11 -37.32
CA SER A 225 9.66 15.11 -38.70
C SER A 225 9.37 16.51 -39.26
N GLU A 226 8.82 17.40 -38.44
CA GLU A 226 8.67 18.82 -38.81
C GLU A 226 10.00 19.51 -39.02
N GLU A 227 10.99 19.20 -38.19
CA GLU A 227 12.32 19.76 -38.36
C GLU A 227 13.01 19.26 -39.62
N MET A 228 12.95 17.96 -39.91
CA MET A 228 13.48 17.41 -41.16
C MET A 228 12.86 18.09 -42.38
N ARG A 229 11.54 18.35 -42.35
CA ARG A 229 10.84 19.09 -43.40
C ARG A 229 11.34 20.53 -43.53
N ARG A 230 11.59 21.23 -42.41
CA ARG A 230 12.16 22.59 -42.42
C ARG A 230 13.57 22.62 -43.00
N ASN A 231 14.44 21.70 -42.59
CA ASN A 231 15.80 21.60 -43.11
C ASN A 231 15.78 21.27 -44.61
N ALA A 232 14.93 20.35 -45.04
CA ALA A 232 14.75 20.02 -46.45
C ALA A 232 14.22 21.20 -47.28
N ALA A 233 13.26 21.97 -46.76
CA ALA A 233 12.75 23.18 -47.40
C ALA A 233 13.83 24.28 -47.52
N ALA A 234 14.75 24.34 -46.56
CA ALA A 234 15.91 25.24 -46.58
C ALA A 234 17.06 24.74 -47.48
N GLY A 235 16.95 23.56 -48.09
CA GLY A 235 17.99 22.96 -48.92
C GLY A 235 19.21 22.47 -48.13
N ASP A 236 19.09 22.33 -46.80
CA ASP A 236 20.15 21.76 -45.97
C ASP A 236 20.33 20.27 -46.28
N ALA A 237 21.57 19.78 -46.14
CA ALA A 237 21.84 18.35 -46.21
C ALA A 237 21.07 17.61 -45.10
N VAL A 238 20.70 16.35 -45.37
CA VAL A 238 20.06 15.49 -44.38
C VAL A 238 20.99 15.35 -43.17
N ASP A 239 20.52 15.83 -42.01
CA ASP A 239 21.23 15.68 -40.75
C ASP A 239 21.09 14.24 -40.26
N ALA A 240 22.21 13.52 -40.21
CA ALA A 240 22.25 12.12 -39.77
C ALA A 240 21.80 11.96 -38.31
N ASP A 241 22.08 12.94 -37.45
CA ASP A 241 21.68 12.89 -36.04
C ASP A 241 20.15 13.03 -35.91
N LEU A 242 19.56 13.93 -36.71
CA LEU A 242 18.12 14.15 -36.73
C LEU A 242 17.36 12.94 -37.30
N LEU A 243 17.91 12.31 -38.35
CA LEU A 243 17.35 11.08 -38.91
C LEU A 243 17.42 9.92 -37.90
N ASN A 244 18.57 9.74 -37.22
CA ASN A 244 18.72 8.73 -36.19
C ASN A 244 17.75 8.95 -35.02
N ALA A 245 17.53 10.21 -34.62
CA ALA A 245 16.55 10.56 -33.59
C ALA A 245 15.11 10.23 -34.02
N ALA A 246 14.73 10.53 -35.26
CA ALA A 246 13.41 10.18 -35.80
C ALA A 246 13.17 8.67 -35.83
N LEU A 247 14.16 7.88 -36.30
CA LEU A 247 14.09 6.42 -36.29
C LEU A 247 14.02 5.84 -34.86
N ALA A 248 14.76 6.43 -33.92
CA ALA A 248 14.71 6.03 -32.52
C ALA A 248 13.33 6.30 -31.91
N ALA A 249 12.75 7.48 -32.16
CA ALA A 249 11.40 7.84 -31.71
C ALA A 249 10.33 6.92 -32.31
N GLU A 250 10.45 6.54 -33.59
CA GLU A 250 9.54 5.59 -34.24
C GLU A 250 9.61 4.20 -33.59
N LEU A 251 10.83 3.70 -33.33
CA LEU A 251 11.01 2.42 -32.64
C LEU A 251 10.45 2.45 -31.21
N LEU A 252 10.62 3.55 -30.49
CA LEU A 252 10.06 3.74 -29.15
C LEU A 252 8.53 3.79 -29.19
N ALA A 253 7.94 4.53 -30.15
CA ALA A 253 6.50 4.60 -30.32
C ALA A 253 5.90 3.22 -30.61
N LEU A 254 6.50 2.44 -31.54
CA LEU A 254 6.07 1.08 -31.86
C LEU A 254 6.20 0.12 -30.67
N LYS A 255 7.25 0.28 -29.85
CA LYS A 255 7.42 -0.51 -28.62
C LYS A 255 6.35 -0.18 -27.58
N ALA A 256 6.10 1.11 -27.36
CA ALA A 256 5.11 1.60 -26.40
C ALA A 256 3.68 1.23 -26.84
N GLU A 257 3.39 1.30 -28.14
CA GLU A 257 2.12 0.84 -28.72
C GLU A 257 1.89 -0.65 -28.42
N ARG A 258 2.86 -1.51 -28.75
CA ARG A 258 2.77 -2.95 -28.45
C ARG A 258 2.66 -3.25 -26.96
N ALA A 259 3.33 -2.48 -26.11
CA ALA A 259 3.28 -2.66 -24.66
C ALA A 259 1.91 -2.22 -24.10
N ALA A 260 1.36 -1.12 -24.59
CA ALA A 260 0.01 -0.68 -24.24
C ALA A 260 -1.06 -1.69 -24.67
N ASP A 261 -0.99 -2.18 -25.91
CA ASP A 261 -1.88 -3.23 -26.42
C ASP A 261 -1.78 -4.52 -25.58
N ALA A 262 -0.56 -4.92 -25.20
CA ALA A 262 -0.35 -6.09 -24.36
C ALA A 262 -0.92 -5.92 -22.95
N ALA A 263 -0.76 -4.72 -22.36
CA ALA A 263 -1.33 -4.40 -21.06
C ALA A 263 -2.87 -4.38 -21.09
N GLU A 264 -3.47 -3.78 -22.13
CA GLU A 264 -4.93 -3.77 -22.32
C GLU A 264 -5.47 -5.19 -22.53
N MET A 265 -4.81 -6.01 -23.34
CA MET A 265 -5.20 -7.41 -23.53
C MET A 265 -5.10 -8.22 -22.23
N GLN A 266 -4.06 -7.99 -21.43
CA GLN A 266 -3.90 -8.66 -20.14
C GLN A 266 -5.01 -8.24 -19.15
N ASP A 267 -5.35 -6.95 -19.09
CA ASP A 267 -6.43 -6.42 -18.26
C ASP A 267 -7.79 -7.04 -18.64
N ILE A 268 -8.10 -7.09 -19.94
CA ILE A 268 -9.29 -7.77 -20.45
C ILE A 268 -9.28 -9.27 -20.06
N VAL A 269 -8.15 -9.96 -20.16
CA VAL A 269 -8.06 -11.37 -19.78
C VAL A 269 -8.27 -11.55 -18.28
N ASP A 270 -7.72 -10.67 -17.45
CA ASP A 270 -7.87 -10.72 -16.00
C ASP A 270 -9.33 -10.43 -15.59
N GLU A 271 -10.04 -9.53 -16.29
CA GLU A 271 -11.47 -9.27 -16.08
C GLU A 271 -12.36 -10.44 -16.56
N LEU A 272 -12.00 -11.08 -17.67
CA LEU A 272 -12.76 -12.20 -18.25
C LEU A 272 -12.50 -13.53 -17.54
N THR A 273 -11.32 -13.73 -16.97
CA THR A 273 -10.94 -14.98 -16.27
C THR A 273 -11.92 -15.39 -15.18
N PRO A 274 -12.37 -14.52 -14.24
CA PRO A 274 -13.38 -14.90 -13.24
C PRO A 274 -14.76 -15.19 -13.85
N LEU A 275 -15.13 -14.55 -14.97
CA LEU A 275 -16.39 -14.79 -15.68
C LEU A 275 -16.40 -16.15 -16.40
N VAL A 276 -15.26 -16.57 -16.95
CA VAL A 276 -15.11 -17.84 -17.68
C VAL A 276 -14.82 -19.03 -16.75
N SER A 277 -14.12 -18.78 -15.64
CA SER A 277 -13.79 -19.82 -14.65
C SER A 277 -14.97 -20.23 -13.76
N GLY A 278 -16.10 -19.51 -13.87
CA GLY A 278 -17.35 -19.88 -13.23
C GLY A 278 -17.29 -19.72 -11.72
N ASP A 279 -17.29 -18.47 -11.24
CA ASP A 279 -17.42 -18.18 -9.83
C ASP A 279 -18.84 -18.54 -9.34
N LYS A 280 -19.01 -19.82 -8.98
CA LYS A 280 -20.10 -20.33 -8.15
C LYS A 280 -19.85 -20.00 -6.67
N ALA A 281 -19.54 -18.74 -6.35
CA ALA A 281 -19.39 -18.27 -4.97
C ALA A 281 -20.46 -17.24 -4.56
N ASN A 282 -21.55 -17.11 -5.32
CA ASN A 282 -22.77 -16.42 -4.90
C ASN A 282 -24.02 -17.28 -5.19
N ALA A 283 -24.20 -18.34 -4.39
CA ALA A 283 -25.46 -19.03 -4.15
C ALA A 283 -25.48 -19.58 -2.72
#